data_AF-A0A5D2NJ85-F1
#
_entry.id   AF-A0A5D2NJ85-F1
#
_cell.length_a   1.000
_cell.length_b   1.000
_cell.length_c   1.000
_cell.angle_alpha   90.00
_cell.angle_beta   90.00
_cell.angle_gamma   90.00
#
_symmetry.space_group_name_H-M   'P 1'
#
loop_
_entity.id
_entity.type
_entity.pdbx_description
1 polymer ?
#
loop_
_entity_poly.entity_id
_entity_poly.type
_entity_poly.pdbx_seq_one_letter_code
_entity_poly.pdbx_strand_id
1 'polypeptide(L)'
;MFNPLDISLSLVGSLARMAIQAMRDCLGICIGTTKKKVSRMPGGGLRQFSVMVCKNLESKGSTTYAEVADEIIEEFAATQSNTAGSLDEFHEKNVRRRVYDALNVLMAMDIITREKKEIRWKGLSTTQTKDLEELKAAHVQLMTSISRKTAYLKDLEEQIAGLRNIIKRNRRMLKSSNNSNNTAPKEGFTLPFILVQTSPHATVEIEISEDMQLVHLDFNRYKPLAKFFDSFVFKLLQSIRRSK
;
A
#
# COMPACT_ATOMS: atom_id res chain seq x y z
N MET A 1 -2.01 -26.66 2.68
CA MET A 1 -1.24 -25.61 1.98
C MET A 1 -2.24 -24.54 1.57
N PHE A 2 -2.31 -23.44 2.31
CA PHE A 2 -3.14 -22.28 1.97
C PHE A 2 -2.26 -21.26 1.25
N ASN A 3 -2.55 -20.99 -0.03
CA ASN A 3 -1.85 -19.97 -0.81
C ASN A 3 -2.27 -18.57 -0.32
N PRO A 4 -1.33 -17.71 0.12
CA PRO A 4 -1.64 -16.36 0.59
C PRO A 4 -2.16 -15.41 -0.50
N LEU A 5 -2.10 -15.82 -1.78
CA LEU A 5 -2.50 -15.03 -2.94
C LEU A 5 -3.97 -15.19 -3.32
N ASP A 6 -4.63 -16.31 -2.96
CA ASP A 6 -6.04 -16.56 -3.30
C ASP A 6 -7.03 -15.77 -2.42
N ILE A 7 -6.58 -15.32 -1.25
CA ILE A 7 -7.35 -14.43 -0.37
C ILE A 7 -7.34 -12.99 -0.92
N SER A 8 -6.33 -12.62 -1.71
CA SER A 8 -6.17 -11.25 -2.22
C SER A 8 -7.17 -10.90 -3.32
N LEU A 9 -7.38 -11.74 -4.34
CA LEU A 9 -8.27 -11.38 -5.44
C LEU A 9 -9.76 -11.38 -5.06
N SER A 10 -10.19 -12.32 -4.20
CA SER A 10 -11.57 -12.36 -3.71
C SER A 10 -11.87 -11.21 -2.76
N LEU A 11 -10.92 -10.84 -1.89
CA LEU A 11 -11.06 -9.74 -0.95
C LEU A 11 -10.94 -8.37 -1.62
N VAL A 12 -10.06 -8.20 -2.63
CA VAL A 12 -9.94 -6.95 -3.40
C VAL A 12 -11.16 -6.75 -4.30
N GLY A 13 -11.68 -7.80 -4.92
CA GLY A 13 -12.95 -7.76 -5.66
C GLY A 13 -14.16 -7.49 -4.75
N SER A 14 -14.14 -8.04 -3.53
CA SER A 14 -15.15 -7.75 -2.50
C SER A 14 -15.03 -6.31 -1.98
N LEU A 15 -13.83 -5.79 -1.73
CA LEU A 15 -13.61 -4.41 -1.29
C LEU A 15 -13.97 -3.40 -2.38
N ALA A 16 -13.68 -3.68 -3.65
CA ALA A 16 -14.07 -2.81 -4.75
C ALA A 16 -15.60 -2.79 -4.91
N ARG A 17 -16.28 -3.94 -4.82
CA ARG A 17 -17.74 -4.01 -4.81
C ARG A 17 -18.35 -3.36 -3.57
N MET A 18 -17.73 -3.52 -2.40
CA MET A 18 -18.14 -2.85 -1.16
C MET A 18 -17.88 -1.35 -1.19
N ALA A 19 -16.85 -0.85 -1.86
CA ALA A 19 -16.56 0.57 -2.00
C ALA A 19 -17.50 1.23 -3.02
N ILE A 20 -17.82 0.55 -4.12
CA ILE A 20 -18.82 1.00 -5.10
C ILE A 20 -20.22 0.94 -4.47
N GLN A 21 -20.54 -0.11 -3.70
CA GLN A 21 -21.78 -0.19 -2.95
C GLN A 21 -21.82 0.83 -1.83
N ALA A 22 -20.74 1.07 -1.08
CA ALA A 22 -20.67 2.09 -0.04
C ALA A 22 -20.70 3.52 -0.61
N MET A 23 -20.26 3.76 -1.85
CA MET A 23 -20.40 5.05 -2.52
C MET A 23 -21.78 5.24 -3.13
N ARG A 24 -22.39 4.17 -3.69
CA ARG A 24 -23.81 4.15 -4.08
C ARG A 24 -24.71 4.30 -2.85
N ASP A 25 -24.28 3.77 -1.72
CA ASP A 25 -24.90 3.95 -0.42
C ASP A 25 -24.50 5.31 0.16
N CYS A 26 -23.36 5.96 -0.08
CA CYS A 26 -23.19 7.37 0.33
C CYS A 26 -24.07 8.32 -0.52
N LEU A 27 -24.34 7.96 -1.78
CA LEU A 27 -25.31 8.63 -2.64
C LEU A 27 -26.77 8.24 -2.29
N GLY A 28 -27.00 7.03 -1.76
CA GLY A 28 -28.31 6.45 -1.40
C GLY A 28 -28.72 6.60 0.08
N ILE A 29 -27.77 6.66 1.01
CA ILE A 29 -27.82 7.00 2.45
C ILE A 29 -27.92 8.53 2.56
N CYS A 30 -28.84 9.11 1.81
CA CYS A 30 -29.66 10.12 2.46
C CYS A 30 -31.16 9.78 2.38
N ILE A 31 -31.47 8.50 2.13
CA ILE A 31 -32.75 7.88 2.47
C ILE A 31 -32.52 7.11 3.78
N GLY A 32 -32.24 7.85 4.86
CA GLY A 32 -31.91 7.30 6.18
C GLY A 32 -32.38 8.24 7.28
N THR A 33 -33.69 8.21 7.54
CA THR A 33 -34.40 8.59 8.78
C THR A 33 -33.73 9.63 9.70
N THR A 34 -33.54 10.87 9.23
CA THR A 34 -33.49 12.01 10.15
C THR A 34 -34.92 12.51 10.34
N LYS A 35 -35.38 12.53 11.59
CA LYS A 35 -36.66 13.09 12.06
C LYS A 35 -37.18 14.18 11.13
N LYS A 36 -38.42 14.02 10.66
CA LYS A 36 -39.18 14.93 9.79
C LYS A 36 -39.14 16.37 10.34
N LYS A 37 -38.06 17.10 10.05
CA LYS A 37 -37.96 18.53 10.28
C LYS A 37 -38.68 19.13 9.09
N VAL A 38 -39.85 19.72 9.36
CA VAL A 38 -40.69 20.43 8.38
C VAL A 38 -39.78 21.21 7.45
N SER A 39 -39.79 20.84 6.17
CA SER A 39 -39.09 21.55 5.11
C SER A 39 -39.60 23.00 5.11
N ARG A 40 -38.79 23.93 5.59
CA ARG A 40 -39.15 25.35 5.70
C ARG A 40 -39.17 26.09 4.36
N MET A 41 -39.09 25.40 3.22
CA MET A 41 -39.37 26.02 1.93
C MET A 41 -40.18 25.09 1.03
N PRO A 42 -41.37 25.53 0.56
CA PRO A 42 -42.01 24.89 -0.59
C PRO A 42 -41.10 25.20 -1.79
N GLY A 43 -40.51 24.18 -2.43
CA GLY A 43 -39.58 24.40 -3.54
C GLY A 43 -38.27 23.60 -3.53
N GLY A 44 -38.08 22.62 -2.64
CA GLY A 44 -36.95 21.69 -2.71
C GLY A 44 -35.61 22.29 -2.21
N GLY A 45 -34.68 21.41 -1.81
CA GLY A 45 -33.38 21.80 -1.26
C GLY A 45 -32.23 21.65 -2.27
N LEU A 46 -31.08 22.28 -2.02
CA LEU A 46 -29.89 22.20 -2.88
C LEU A 46 -29.51 20.74 -3.22
N ARG A 47 -29.60 19.83 -2.24
CA ARG A 47 -29.34 18.39 -2.46
C ARG A 47 -30.20 17.79 -3.58
N GLN A 48 -31.49 18.14 -3.64
CA GLN A 48 -32.40 17.64 -4.66
C GLN A 48 -32.01 18.17 -6.04
N PHE A 49 -31.73 19.47 -6.13
CA PHE A 49 -31.26 20.10 -7.37
C PHE A 49 -29.91 19.55 -7.83
N SER A 50 -28.96 19.33 -6.91
CA SER A 50 -27.67 18.72 -7.26
C SER A 50 -27.83 17.32 -7.85
N VAL A 51 -28.76 16.52 -7.34
CA VAL A 51 -29.04 15.17 -7.89
C VAL A 51 -29.66 15.27 -9.28
N MET A 52 -30.63 16.17 -9.50
CA MET A 52 -31.27 16.37 -10.81
C MET A 52 -30.27 16.89 -11.85
N VAL A 53 -29.47 17.90 -11.50
CA VAL A 53 -28.37 18.42 -12.34
C VAL A 53 -27.40 17.31 -12.72
N CYS A 54 -27.01 16.47 -11.76
CA CYS A 54 -26.07 15.38 -11.99
C CYS A 54 -26.62 14.34 -12.99
N LYS A 55 -27.86 13.88 -12.79
CA LYS A 55 -28.52 12.91 -13.68
C LYS A 55 -28.71 13.43 -15.09
N ASN A 56 -29.10 14.69 -15.22
CA ASN A 56 -29.30 15.32 -16.53
C ASN A 56 -27.96 15.38 -17.29
N LEU A 57 -26.91 15.88 -16.64
CA LEU A 57 -25.56 15.94 -17.22
C LEU A 57 -25.02 14.56 -17.59
N GLU A 58 -25.22 13.55 -16.73
CA GLU A 58 -24.80 12.17 -17.00
C GLU A 58 -25.52 11.57 -18.21
N SER A 59 -26.82 11.86 -18.37
CA SER A 59 -27.63 11.30 -19.47
C SER A 59 -27.31 11.96 -20.82
N LYS A 60 -27.06 13.27 -20.83
CA LYS A 60 -26.82 14.04 -22.07
C LYS A 60 -25.38 14.05 -22.52
N GLY A 61 -24.42 13.95 -21.60
CA GLY A 61 -23.00 14.03 -21.91
C GLY A 61 -22.50 15.46 -22.21
N SER A 62 -23.22 16.25 -23.01
CA SER A 62 -22.95 17.68 -23.23
C SER A 62 -24.25 18.47 -23.29
N THR A 63 -24.26 19.67 -22.69
CA THR A 63 -25.44 20.54 -22.61
C THR A 63 -25.03 21.98 -22.28
N THR A 64 -26.00 22.89 -22.13
CA THR A 64 -25.76 24.29 -21.75
C THR A 64 -26.48 24.66 -20.46
N TYR A 65 -26.05 25.74 -19.80
CA TYR A 65 -26.72 26.19 -18.57
C TYR A 65 -28.22 26.44 -18.74
N ALA A 66 -28.62 27.09 -19.84
CA ALA A 66 -30.02 27.42 -20.08
C ALA A 66 -30.86 26.15 -20.22
N GLU A 67 -30.37 25.20 -21.03
CA GLU A 67 -30.99 23.90 -21.23
C GLU A 67 -31.12 23.10 -19.91
N VAL A 68 -30.05 23.01 -19.11
CA VAL A 68 -30.10 22.34 -17.80
C VAL A 68 -31.07 23.02 -16.85
N ALA A 69 -31.13 24.35 -16.84
CA ALA A 69 -32.02 25.09 -15.96
C ALA A 69 -33.49 24.87 -16.34
N ASP A 70 -33.82 25.01 -17.62
CA ASP A 70 -35.20 24.95 -18.10
C ASP A 70 -35.76 23.52 -17.97
N GLU A 71 -34.96 22.49 -18.21
CA GLU A 71 -35.39 21.09 -18.00
C GLU A 71 -35.62 20.73 -16.54
N ILE A 72 -34.78 21.23 -15.64
CA ILE A 72 -34.97 20.99 -14.21
C ILE A 72 -36.22 21.74 -13.72
N ILE A 73 -36.53 22.90 -14.27
CA ILE A 73 -37.78 23.62 -13.96
C ILE A 73 -38.99 22.78 -14.41
N GLU A 74 -38.95 22.22 -15.62
CA GLU A 74 -40.02 21.36 -16.15
C GLU A 74 -40.19 20.07 -15.33
N GLU A 75 -39.10 19.35 -15.02
CA GLU A 75 -39.12 18.14 -14.19
C GLU A 75 -39.64 18.44 -12.77
N PHE A 76 -39.27 19.60 -12.22
CA PHE A 76 -39.69 20.03 -10.90
C PHE A 76 -41.16 20.44 -10.85
N ALA A 77 -41.66 21.12 -11.89
CA ALA A 77 -43.08 21.44 -12.05
C ALA A 77 -43.93 20.17 -12.22
N ALA A 78 -43.46 19.20 -13.01
CA ALA A 78 -44.13 17.91 -13.18
C ALA A 78 -44.25 17.15 -11.84
N THR A 79 -43.22 17.21 -10.99
CA THR A 79 -43.20 16.56 -9.67
C THR A 79 -44.10 17.27 -8.64
N GLN A 80 -44.35 18.58 -8.80
CA GLN A 80 -45.16 19.40 -7.88
C GLN A 80 -46.61 19.62 -8.32
N SER A 81 -47.01 19.14 -9.50
CA SER A 81 -48.37 19.29 -10.05
C SER A 81 -49.50 18.68 -9.18
N ASN A 82 -49.16 17.93 -8.12
CA ASN A 82 -50.10 17.47 -7.09
C ASN A 82 -50.44 18.50 -5.99
N THR A 83 -49.83 19.69 -6.02
CA THR A 83 -50.10 20.78 -5.06
C THR A 83 -50.28 22.09 -5.80
N ALA A 84 -51.54 22.48 -6.03
CA ALA A 84 -51.92 23.65 -6.81
C ALA A 84 -51.53 24.99 -6.14
N GLY A 85 -50.96 25.92 -6.92
CA GLY A 85 -51.05 27.35 -6.67
C GLY A 85 -49.79 28.18 -6.96
N SER A 86 -49.81 28.94 -8.06
CA SER A 86 -49.24 30.29 -8.22
C SER A 86 -47.89 30.57 -7.53
N LEU A 87 -46.84 29.83 -7.88
CA LEU A 87 -45.48 30.10 -7.40
C LEU A 87 -44.40 29.86 -8.48
N ASP A 88 -44.78 29.74 -9.76
CA ASP A 88 -43.90 29.33 -10.85
C ASP A 88 -42.70 30.27 -11.05
N GLU A 89 -42.93 31.58 -11.01
CA GLU A 89 -41.86 32.56 -11.25
C GLU A 89 -40.83 32.63 -10.09
N PHE A 90 -41.27 32.36 -8.86
CA PHE A 90 -40.39 32.28 -7.69
C PHE A 90 -39.60 30.96 -7.69
N HIS A 91 -40.24 29.86 -8.10
CA HIS A 91 -39.58 28.57 -8.26
C HIS A 91 -38.51 28.63 -9.36
N GLU A 92 -38.80 29.25 -10.51
CA GLU A 92 -37.84 29.41 -11.60
C GLU A 92 -36.56 30.15 -11.16
N LYS A 93 -36.70 31.28 -10.47
CA LYS A 93 -35.55 32.05 -9.95
C LYS A 93 -34.74 31.24 -8.92
N ASN A 94 -35.43 30.48 -8.06
CA ASN A 94 -34.78 29.64 -7.06
C ASN A 94 -34.00 28.49 -7.71
N VAL A 95 -34.63 27.76 -8.64
CA VAL A 95 -34.03 26.65 -9.38
C VAL A 95 -32.79 27.13 -10.12
N ARG A 96 -32.88 28.23 -10.88
CA ARG A 96 -31.73 28.80 -11.59
C ARG A 96 -30.55 29.09 -10.67
N ARG A 97 -30.80 29.70 -9.50
CA ARG A 97 -29.76 29.97 -8.49
C ARG A 97 -29.14 28.66 -7.98
N ARG A 98 -29.93 27.63 -7.73
CA ARG A 98 -29.47 26.33 -7.21
C ARG A 98 -28.71 25.51 -8.26
N VAL A 99 -29.10 25.58 -9.53
CA VAL A 99 -28.37 24.95 -10.64
C VAL A 99 -26.96 25.53 -10.72
N TYR A 100 -26.78 26.84 -10.58
CA TYR A 100 -25.44 27.44 -10.51
C TYR A 100 -24.61 26.93 -9.34
N ASP A 101 -25.19 26.82 -8.14
CA ASP A 101 -24.47 26.25 -6.97
C ASP A 101 -24.00 24.83 -7.27
N ALA A 102 -24.88 23.98 -7.81
CA ALA A 102 -24.58 22.60 -8.13
C ALA A 102 -23.47 22.48 -9.19
N LEU A 103 -23.58 23.23 -10.29
CA LEU A 103 -22.59 23.23 -11.36
C LEU A 103 -21.21 23.70 -10.89
N ASN A 104 -21.14 24.72 -10.04
CA ASN A 104 -19.87 25.22 -9.50
C ASN A 104 -19.17 24.17 -8.63
N VAL A 105 -19.93 23.46 -7.79
CA VAL A 105 -19.39 22.37 -6.97
C VAL A 105 -18.94 21.20 -7.85
N LEU A 106 -19.76 20.79 -8.84
CA LEU A 106 -19.40 19.71 -9.75
C LEU A 106 -18.15 20.03 -10.59
N MET A 107 -17.98 21.30 -10.97
CA MET A 107 -16.78 21.78 -11.66
C MET A 107 -15.56 21.76 -10.74
N ALA A 108 -15.70 22.19 -9.48
CA ALA A 108 -14.62 22.14 -8.48
C ALA A 108 -14.20 20.70 -8.14
N MET A 109 -15.13 19.76 -8.22
CA MET A 109 -14.89 18.32 -8.07
C MET A 109 -14.35 17.65 -9.34
N ASP A 110 -14.11 18.41 -10.43
CA ASP A 110 -13.64 17.92 -11.73
C ASP A 110 -14.54 16.81 -12.32
N ILE A 111 -15.84 16.83 -12.00
CA ILE A 111 -16.84 15.89 -12.53
C ILE A 111 -17.39 16.40 -13.87
N ILE A 112 -17.37 17.72 -14.07
CA ILE A 112 -17.81 18.39 -15.29
C ILE A 112 -16.81 19.43 -15.73
N THR A 113 -16.78 19.72 -17.02
CA THR A 113 -15.96 20.79 -17.60
C THR A 113 -16.86 21.83 -18.26
N ARG A 114 -16.49 23.11 -18.17
CA ARG A 114 -17.22 24.20 -18.82
C ARG A 114 -16.33 24.90 -19.83
N GLU A 115 -16.75 24.86 -21.08
CA GLU A 115 -16.09 25.56 -22.19
C GLU A 115 -17.06 26.60 -22.75
N LYS A 116 -16.82 27.87 -22.43
CA LYS A 116 -17.73 28.99 -22.75
C LYS A 116 -19.17 28.74 -22.25
N LYS A 117 -20.07 28.35 -23.15
CA LYS A 117 -21.49 28.06 -22.89
C LYS A 117 -21.80 26.57 -22.79
N GLU A 118 -20.87 25.72 -23.21
CA GLU A 118 -21.02 24.27 -23.22
C GLU A 118 -20.51 23.67 -21.91
N ILE A 119 -21.27 22.74 -21.35
CA ILE A 119 -20.98 21.99 -20.13
C ILE A 119 -20.90 20.53 -20.54
N ARG A 120 -19.72 19.92 -20.40
CA ARG A 120 -19.51 18.50 -20.69
C ARG A 120 -19.37 17.69 -19.41
N TRP A 121 -20.06 16.56 -19.37
CA TRP A 121 -19.91 15.54 -18.35
C TRP A 121 -18.58 14.81 -18.52
N LYS A 122 -17.73 14.89 -17.50
CA LYS A 122 -16.46 14.14 -17.42
C LYS A 122 -16.64 12.82 -16.66
N GLY A 123 -17.65 12.76 -15.78
CA GLY A 123 -17.89 11.64 -14.87
C GLY A 123 -17.03 11.70 -13.61
N LEU A 124 -17.20 10.71 -12.73
CA LEU A 124 -16.26 10.49 -11.63
C LEU A 124 -14.93 10.04 -12.24
N SER A 125 -13.89 10.85 -12.08
CA SER A 125 -12.68 10.78 -12.90
C SER A 125 -11.98 9.42 -12.89
N THR A 126 -11.54 8.97 -14.07
CA THR A 126 -10.56 7.88 -14.26
C THR A 126 -9.17 8.23 -13.67
N THR A 127 -8.94 9.49 -13.31
CA THR A 127 -7.78 9.91 -12.51
C THR A 127 -7.73 9.16 -11.18
N GLN A 128 -8.88 9.00 -10.51
CA GLN A 128 -8.94 8.26 -9.24
C GLN A 128 -8.50 6.80 -9.39
N THR A 129 -8.75 6.16 -10.54
CA THR A 129 -8.28 4.79 -10.80
C THR A 129 -6.77 4.71 -11.03
N LYS A 130 -6.18 5.69 -11.72
CA LYS A 130 -4.73 5.77 -11.92
C LYS A 130 -4.01 6.07 -10.61
N ASP A 131 -4.48 7.05 -9.86
CA ASP A 131 -3.95 7.40 -8.53
C ASP A 131 -4.04 6.20 -7.58
N LEU A 132 -5.13 5.42 -7.65
CA LEU A 132 -5.30 4.20 -6.87
C LEU A 132 -4.32 3.10 -7.29
N GLU A 133 -4.05 2.93 -8.58
CA GLU A 133 -3.06 1.97 -9.08
C GLU A 133 -1.63 2.38 -8.67
N GLU A 134 -1.28 3.66 -8.79
CA GLU A 134 0.00 4.19 -8.33
C GLU A 134 0.17 4.02 -6.82
N LEU A 135 -0.88 4.31 -6.03
CA LEU A 135 -0.86 4.10 -4.58
C LEU A 135 -0.70 2.63 -4.21
N LYS A 136 -1.35 1.71 -4.93
CA LYS A 136 -1.18 0.26 -4.76
C LYS A 136 0.25 -0.17 -5.09
N ALA A 137 0.82 0.34 -6.17
CA ALA A 137 2.20 0.04 -6.56
C ALA A 137 3.19 0.52 -5.47
N ALA A 138 3.03 1.76 -4.98
CA ALA A 138 3.81 2.30 -3.89
C ALA A 138 3.68 1.48 -2.60
N HIS A 139 2.46 1.03 -2.27
CA HIS A 139 2.21 0.16 -1.14
C HIS A 139 2.97 -1.18 -1.25
N VAL A 140 2.94 -1.83 -2.42
CA VAL A 140 3.67 -3.10 -2.63
C VAL A 140 5.18 -2.90 -2.52
N GLN A 141 5.71 -1.82 -3.06
CA GLN A 141 7.13 -1.49 -2.93
C GLN A 141 7.53 -1.25 -1.47
N LEU A 142 6.72 -0.49 -0.73
CA LEU A 142 6.95 -0.22 0.68
C LEU A 142 6.90 -1.51 1.51
N MET A 143 5.91 -2.37 1.28
CA MET A 143 5.79 -3.67 1.94
C MET A 143 7.00 -4.59 1.65
N THR A 144 7.50 -4.57 0.42
CA THR A 144 8.72 -5.31 0.06
C THR A 144 9.95 -4.77 0.80
N SER A 145 10.07 -3.44 0.90
CA SER A 145 11.14 -2.78 1.66
C SER A 145 11.08 -3.11 3.15
N ILE A 146 9.88 -3.07 3.74
CA ILE A 146 9.64 -3.47 5.14
C ILE A 146 10.06 -4.93 5.33
N SER A 147 9.59 -5.84 4.48
CA SER A 147 9.93 -7.27 4.56
C SER A 147 11.46 -7.51 4.52
N ARG A 148 12.18 -6.83 3.62
CA ARG A 148 13.65 -6.90 3.54
C ARG A 148 14.31 -6.38 4.82
N LYS A 149 13.88 -5.22 5.33
CA LYS A 149 14.43 -4.62 6.56
C LYS A 149 14.17 -5.51 7.78
N THR A 150 12.98 -6.12 7.88
CA THR A 150 12.65 -7.06 8.95
C THR A 150 13.52 -8.32 8.87
N ALA A 151 13.73 -8.88 7.68
CA ALA A 151 14.60 -10.03 7.50
C ALA A 151 16.05 -9.72 7.87
N TYR A 152 16.56 -8.55 7.46
CA TYR A 152 17.91 -8.10 7.80
C TYR A 152 18.08 -7.85 9.30
N LEU A 153 17.09 -7.21 9.95
CA LEU A 153 17.11 -7.00 11.40
C LEU A 153 17.16 -8.32 12.16
N LYS A 154 16.34 -9.30 11.75
CA LYS A 154 16.36 -10.64 12.34
C LYS A 154 17.74 -11.31 12.20
N ASP A 155 18.37 -11.19 11.03
CA ASP A 155 19.72 -11.72 10.82
C ASP A 155 20.73 -11.05 11.77
N LEU A 156 20.68 -9.72 11.92
CA LEU A 156 21.52 -8.99 12.88
C LEU A 156 21.28 -9.42 14.34
N GLU A 157 20.03 -9.64 14.75
CA GLU A 157 19.71 -10.13 16.09
C GLU A 157 20.29 -11.53 16.33
N GLU A 158 20.15 -12.43 15.36
CA GLU A 158 20.76 -13.77 15.40
C GLU A 158 22.29 -13.68 15.50
N GLN A 159 22.90 -12.75 14.74
CA GLN A 159 24.34 -12.52 14.79
C GLN A 159 24.81 -12.05 16.18
N ILE A 160 24.13 -11.06 16.76
CA ILE A 160 24.46 -10.52 18.08
C ILE A 160 24.26 -11.59 19.18
N ALA A 161 23.14 -12.29 19.16
CA ALA A 161 22.86 -13.37 20.13
C ALA A 161 23.92 -14.47 20.04
N GLY A 162 24.31 -14.79 18.82
CA GLY A 162 25.36 -15.72 18.51
C GLY A 162 26.75 -15.32 19.04
N LEU A 163 27.21 -14.10 18.77
CA LEU A 163 28.48 -13.58 19.29
C LEU A 163 28.51 -13.63 20.82
N ARG A 164 27.41 -13.21 21.47
CA ARG A 164 27.26 -13.30 22.93
C ARG A 164 27.39 -14.73 23.44
N ASN A 165 26.83 -15.71 22.72
CA ASN A 165 26.95 -17.12 23.08
C ASN A 165 28.39 -17.63 22.99
N ILE A 166 29.14 -17.25 21.95
CA ILE A 166 30.56 -17.62 21.79
C ILE A 166 31.39 -17.02 22.92
N ILE A 167 31.22 -15.71 23.20
CA ILE A 167 31.92 -15.02 24.29
C ILE A 167 31.64 -15.70 25.63
N LYS A 168 30.37 -16.01 25.92
CA LYS A 168 29.97 -16.71 27.15
C LYS A 168 30.55 -18.12 27.24
N ARG A 169 30.60 -18.86 26.14
CA ARG A 169 31.24 -20.20 26.08
C ARG A 169 32.73 -20.11 26.36
N ASN A 170 33.44 -19.23 25.67
CA ASN A 170 34.88 -19.07 25.80
C ASN A 170 35.25 -18.63 27.22
N ARG A 171 34.49 -17.70 27.82
CA ARG A 171 34.66 -17.31 29.24
C ARG A 171 34.52 -18.49 30.21
N ARG A 172 33.58 -19.41 29.98
CA ARG A 172 33.43 -20.61 30.83
C ARG A 172 34.61 -21.56 30.67
N MET A 173 35.06 -21.79 29.43
CA MET A 173 36.22 -22.65 29.15
C MET A 173 37.49 -22.13 29.84
N LEU A 174 37.71 -20.81 29.83
CA LEU A 174 38.83 -20.18 30.54
C LEU A 174 38.75 -20.37 32.05
N LYS A 175 37.56 -20.18 32.65
CA LYS A 175 37.35 -20.38 34.10
C LYS A 175 37.54 -21.83 34.55
N SER A 176 37.06 -22.80 33.75
CA SER A 176 37.24 -24.23 34.05
C SER A 176 38.69 -24.68 33.88
N SER A 177 39.44 -24.08 32.95
CA SER A 177 40.87 -24.34 32.78
C SER A 177 41.72 -23.84 33.96
N ASN A 178 41.33 -22.75 34.64
CA ASN A 178 42.06 -22.28 35.83
C ASN A 178 41.93 -23.20 37.06
N ASN A 179 40.94 -24.10 37.10
CA ASN A 179 40.68 -25.00 38.25
C ASN A 179 41.26 -26.41 38.07
N SER A 180 41.86 -26.72 36.92
CA SER A 180 42.52 -27.99 36.65
C SER A 180 43.87 -27.68 36.02
N ASN A 181 44.93 -28.43 36.29
CA ASN A 181 46.25 -28.26 35.64
C ASN A 181 46.24 -28.51 34.12
N ASN A 182 45.08 -28.48 33.47
CA ASN A 182 44.88 -28.57 32.04
C ASN A 182 45.03 -27.17 31.44
N THR A 183 46.17 -26.97 30.79
CA THR A 183 46.49 -25.78 29.98
C THR A 183 45.32 -25.41 29.07
N ALA A 184 44.87 -24.17 29.14
CA ALA A 184 43.89 -23.61 28.23
C ALA A 184 44.24 -23.95 26.77
N PRO A 185 43.24 -24.16 25.87
CA PRO A 185 43.52 -24.42 24.47
C PRO A 185 44.38 -23.28 23.92
N LYS A 186 45.62 -23.59 23.55
CA LYS A 186 46.67 -22.60 23.20
C LYS A 186 46.42 -21.90 21.87
N GLU A 187 45.46 -22.36 21.08
CA GLU A 187 45.19 -21.86 19.72
C GLU A 187 43.70 -21.60 19.51
N GLY A 188 43.41 -20.46 18.87
CA GLY A 188 42.07 -20.06 18.46
C GLY A 188 42.14 -18.93 17.43
N PHE A 189 41.15 -18.87 16.54
CA PHE A 189 41.04 -17.81 15.54
C PHE A 189 40.34 -16.59 16.12
N THR A 190 40.93 -15.41 15.91
CA THR A 190 40.31 -14.12 16.25
C THR A 190 39.38 -13.67 15.14
N LEU A 191 38.33 -12.92 15.51
CA LEU A 191 37.42 -12.29 14.56
C LEU A 191 38.00 -10.95 14.08
N PRO A 192 37.73 -10.53 12.82
CA PRO A 192 37.03 -11.26 11.76
C PRO A 192 37.98 -12.18 10.95
N PHE A 193 37.48 -13.32 10.47
CA PHE A 193 38.21 -14.19 9.54
C PHE A 193 37.28 -14.83 8.51
N ILE A 194 37.82 -15.35 7.42
CA ILE A 194 37.05 -16.03 6.37
C ILE A 194 37.43 -17.51 6.35
N LEU A 195 36.45 -18.39 6.19
CA LEU A 195 36.68 -19.82 6.01
C LEU A 195 36.34 -20.22 4.58
N VAL A 196 37.33 -20.73 3.87
CA VAL A 196 37.14 -21.32 2.54
C VAL A 196 37.21 -22.83 2.67
N GLN A 197 36.11 -23.50 2.36
CA GLN A 197 36.04 -24.96 2.40
C GLN A 197 36.03 -25.50 0.97
N THR A 198 36.89 -26.47 0.69
CA THR A 198 36.96 -27.17 -0.61
C THR A 198 36.95 -28.69 -0.40
N SER A 199 36.94 -29.45 -1.49
CA SER A 199 37.02 -30.92 -1.47
C SER A 199 38.31 -31.38 -0.77
N PRO A 200 38.30 -32.47 0.03
CA PRO A 200 39.51 -33.04 0.62
C PRO A 200 40.59 -33.45 -0.40
N HIS A 201 40.20 -33.65 -1.66
CA HIS A 201 41.09 -34.03 -2.76
C HIS A 201 41.45 -32.86 -3.68
N ALA A 202 41.00 -31.63 -3.37
CA ALA A 202 41.35 -30.46 -4.17
C ALA A 202 42.77 -29.98 -3.82
N THR A 203 43.60 -29.81 -4.85
CA THR A 203 44.86 -29.07 -4.74
C THR A 203 44.55 -27.58 -4.84
N VAL A 204 45.01 -26.80 -3.86
CA VAL A 204 44.86 -25.34 -3.82
C VAL A 204 46.23 -24.70 -3.99
N GLU A 205 46.39 -23.90 -5.03
CA GLU A 205 47.58 -23.07 -5.23
C GLU A 205 47.32 -21.70 -4.64
N ILE A 206 48.28 -21.21 -3.85
CA ILE A 206 48.15 -19.97 -3.09
C ILE A 206 49.31 -19.07 -3.46
N GLU A 207 49.00 -17.92 -4.04
CA GLU A 207 49.98 -16.87 -4.31
C GLU A 207 49.63 -15.66 -3.44
N ILE A 208 50.59 -15.21 -2.64
CA ILE A 208 50.44 -14.06 -1.75
C ILE A 208 51.37 -12.98 -2.27
N SER A 209 50.84 -11.79 -2.48
CA SER A 209 51.65 -10.63 -2.85
C SER A 209 52.65 -10.29 -1.75
N GLU A 210 53.76 -9.67 -2.12
CA GLU A 210 54.82 -9.31 -1.17
C GLU A 210 54.33 -8.36 -0.06
N ASP A 211 53.36 -7.50 -0.36
CA ASP A 211 52.71 -6.58 0.58
C ASP A 211 51.59 -7.21 1.43
N MET A 212 51.33 -8.51 1.24
CA MET A 212 50.27 -9.28 1.89
C MET A 212 48.85 -8.72 1.73
N GLN A 213 48.61 -7.83 0.76
CA GLN A 213 47.28 -7.24 0.51
C GLN A 213 46.44 -8.09 -0.45
N LEU A 214 47.09 -8.89 -1.29
CA LEU A 214 46.42 -9.71 -2.30
C LEU A 214 46.77 -11.19 -2.08
N VAL A 215 45.72 -12.00 -2.00
CA VAL A 215 45.83 -13.46 -1.96
C VAL A 215 45.07 -14.02 -3.15
N HIS A 216 45.79 -14.66 -4.05
CA HIS A 216 45.23 -15.41 -5.16
C HIS A 216 45.13 -16.89 -4.75
N LEU A 217 43.93 -17.45 -4.88
CA LEU A 217 43.63 -18.84 -4.53
C LEU A 217 43.12 -19.55 -5.79
N ASP A 218 43.94 -20.41 -6.37
CA ASP A 218 43.52 -21.27 -7.49
C ASP A 218 43.09 -22.64 -6.96
N PHE A 219 41.84 -23.01 -7.26
CA PHE A 219 41.24 -24.28 -6.86
C PHE A 219 41.22 -25.30 -8.02
N ASN A 220 41.97 -25.02 -9.08
CA ASN A 220 42.04 -25.80 -10.30
C ASN A 220 40.65 -26.04 -10.91
N ARG A 221 40.14 -27.27 -10.81
CA ARG A 221 38.83 -27.69 -11.36
C ARG A 221 37.71 -27.77 -10.31
N TYR A 222 38.01 -27.52 -9.04
CA TYR A 222 37.03 -27.65 -7.97
C TYR A 222 36.48 -26.27 -7.59
N LYS A 223 35.15 -26.14 -7.55
CA LYS A 223 34.51 -24.90 -7.09
C LYS A 223 34.54 -24.84 -5.56
N PRO A 224 35.27 -23.91 -4.93
CA PRO A 224 35.29 -23.78 -3.49
C PRO A 224 33.93 -23.29 -2.98
N LEU A 225 33.57 -23.71 -1.77
CA LEU A 225 32.52 -23.07 -0.99
C LEU A 225 33.17 -22.04 -0.07
N ALA A 226 33.34 -20.82 -0.57
CA ALA A 226 33.72 -19.68 0.25
C ALA A 226 32.52 -19.27 1.11
N LYS A 227 32.68 -19.30 2.43
CA LYS A 227 31.64 -18.90 3.37
C LYS A 227 32.14 -17.76 4.25
N PHE A 228 31.49 -16.62 4.12
CA PHE A 228 31.77 -15.44 4.94
C PHE A 228 31.19 -15.63 6.35
N PHE A 229 31.95 -15.19 7.36
CA PHE A 229 31.72 -15.52 8.76
C PHE A 229 30.38 -14.99 9.31
N ASP A 230 29.96 -13.80 8.87
CA ASP A 230 28.89 -13.05 9.53
C ASP A 230 27.57 -13.82 9.64
N SER A 231 27.19 -14.61 8.63
CA SER A 231 25.94 -15.42 8.68
C SER A 231 26.14 -16.91 8.98
N PHE A 232 27.37 -17.43 8.85
CA PHE A 232 27.61 -18.89 8.81
C PHE A 232 27.88 -19.51 10.18
N VAL A 233 28.52 -18.77 11.09
CA VAL A 233 28.94 -19.30 12.40
C VAL A 233 27.79 -19.79 13.24
N PHE A 234 26.64 -19.12 13.18
CA PHE A 234 25.50 -19.45 14.03
C PHE A 234 24.76 -20.69 13.58
N LYS A 235 24.62 -20.88 12.26
CA LYS A 235 24.09 -22.12 11.69
C LYS A 235 25.03 -23.29 11.93
N LEU A 236 26.34 -23.08 11.79
CA LEU A 236 27.35 -24.12 12.03
C LEU A 236 27.41 -24.52 13.51
N LEU A 237 27.46 -23.56 14.45
CA LEU A 237 27.48 -23.84 15.90
C LEU A 237 26.15 -24.44 16.40
N GLN A 238 25.00 -24.08 15.82
CA GLN A 238 23.73 -24.76 16.10
C GLN A 238 23.74 -26.21 15.58
N SER A 239 24.32 -26.47 14.39
CA SER A 239 24.41 -27.83 13.84
C SER A 239 25.31 -28.73 14.69
N ILE A 240 26.44 -28.21 15.18
CA ILE A 240 27.37 -28.93 16.06
C ILE A 240 26.70 -29.27 17.40
N ARG A 241 25.75 -28.44 17.86
CA ARG A 241 24.98 -28.70 19.09
C ARG A 241 23.86 -29.72 18.91
N ARG A 242 23.41 -29.98 17.68
CA ARG A 242 22.39 -31.00 17.36
C ARG A 242 22.99 -32.36 17.02
N SER A 243 24.30 -32.43 16.75
CA SER A 243 25.02 -33.66 16.39
C SER A 243 25.70 -34.36 17.58
N LYS A 244 25.40 -33.93 18.82
CA LYS A 244 25.74 -34.62 20.07
C LYS A 244 24.46 -34.91 20.82
#